data_AF-A0A7W2AU81-F1
#
_entry.id   AF-A0A7W2AU81-F1
#
_cell.length_a   1.000
_cell.length_b   1.000
_cell.length_c   1.000
_cell.angle_alpha   90.00
_cell.angle_beta   90.00
_cell.angle_gamma   90.00
#
_symmetry.space_group_name_H-M   'P 1'
#
loop_
_entity.id
_entity.type
_entity.pdbx_description
1 polymer ?
#
loop_
_entity_poly.entity_id
_entity_poly.type
_entity_poly.pdbx_seq_one_letter_code
_entity_poly.pdbx_strand_id
1 'polypeptide(L)' 'MEMTLRVLVGRRNQQGVTAKGDAAFSEGVEHIVFNYAYEFDLSERVAPAKLPDAVKKLLK' A
#
# COMPACT_ATOMS: atom_id res chain seq x y z
N MET A 1 -14.42 -1.96 -11.60
CA MET A 1 -14.06 -2.40 -10.22
C MET A 1 -13.26 -1.27 -9.60
N GLU A 2 -13.50 -0.95 -8.34
CA GLU A 2 -12.83 0.18 -7.67
C GLU A 2 -11.84 -0.34 -6.62
N MET A 3 -10.63 0.25 -6.57
CA MET A 3 -9.64 -0.03 -5.54
C MET A 3 -9.13 1.27 -4.95
N THR A 4 -9.11 1.34 -3.62
CA THR A 4 -8.49 2.43 -2.88
C THR A 4 -7.17 1.98 -2.30
N LEU A 5 -6.08 2.68 -2.61
CA LEU A 5 -4.79 2.52 -1.98
C LEU A 5 -4.51 3.72 -1.07
N ARG A 6 -4.30 3.46 0.22
CA ARG A 6 -3.87 4.49 1.18
C ARG A 6 -2.41 4.28 1.53
N VAL A 7 -1.59 5.30 1.31
CA VAL A 7 -0.16 5.31 1.68
C VAL A 7 0.03 6.28 2.84
N LEU A 8 0.64 5.79 3.92
CA LEU A 8 0.96 6.55 5.13
C LEU A 8 2.47 6.79 5.18
N VAL A 9 2.87 8.05 5.30
CA VAL A 9 4.28 8.43 5.46
C VAL A 9 4.45 9.14 6.80
N GLY A 10 5.07 8.47 7.78
CA GLY A 10 5.35 9.03 9.10
C GLY A 10 6.41 10.14 9.04
N ARG A 11 6.15 11.28 9.71
CA ARG A 11 7.02 12.46 9.67
C ARG A 11 7.70 12.78 10.99
N ARG A 12 6.93 13.01 12.05
CA ARG A 12 7.45 13.43 13.37
C ARG A 12 6.66 12.76 14.48
N ASN A 13 7.37 12.27 15.50
CA ASN A 13 6.76 11.82 16.75
C ASN A 13 6.52 13.01 17.70
N GLN A 14 5.92 12.75 18.85
CA GLN A 14 5.64 13.76 19.88
C GLN A 14 6.87 14.53 20.39
N GLN A 15 8.08 14.01 20.17
CA GLN A 15 9.35 14.64 20.54
C GLN A 15 9.91 15.53 19.41
N GLY A 16 9.19 15.67 18.29
CA GLY A 16 9.59 16.48 17.13
C GLY A 16 10.61 15.79 16.21
N VAL A 17 10.92 14.51 16.45
CA VAL A 17 11.93 13.75 15.71
C VAL A 17 11.27 12.82 14.69
N THR A 18 11.93 12.60 13.56
CA THR A 18 11.46 11.63 12.56
C THR A 18 11.49 10.21 13.11
N ALA A 19 10.31 9.60 13.23
CA ALA A 19 10.15 8.22 13.58
C ALA A 19 10.62 7.31 12.42
N LYS A 20 11.34 6.23 12.75
CA LYS A 20 11.94 5.30 11.77
C LYS A 20 11.45 3.88 12.00
N GLY A 21 11.46 3.06 10.94
CA GLY A 21 11.06 1.66 11.01
C GLY A 21 9.63 1.50 11.52
N ASP A 22 9.40 0.50 12.37
CA ASP A 22 8.06 0.21 12.91
C ASP A 22 7.48 1.36 13.75
N ALA A 23 8.35 2.15 14.40
CA ALA A 23 7.94 3.32 15.17
C ALA A 23 7.33 4.43 14.29
N ALA A 24 7.51 4.40 12.97
CA ALA A 24 6.84 5.33 12.07
C ALA A 24 5.32 5.12 12.01
N PHE A 25 4.80 4.01 12.52
CA PHE A 25 3.37 3.66 12.51
C PHE A 25 2.74 3.64 13.91
N SER A 26 3.47 4.08 14.95
CA SER A 26 2.94 4.14 16.32
C SER A 26 2.04 5.35 16.55
N GLU A 27 1.21 5.28 17.59
CA GLU A 27 0.39 6.42 18.03
C GLU A 27 1.26 7.65 18.34
N GLY A 28 0.73 8.84 18.06
CA GLY A 28 1.43 10.11 18.29
C GLY A 28 2.47 10.49 17.23
N VAL A 29 2.59 9.74 16.14
CA VAL A 29 3.36 10.15 14.95
C VAL A 29 2.44 10.86 13.96
N GLU A 30 2.87 12.02 13.48
CA GLU A 30 2.19 12.72 12.38
C GLU A 30 2.45 12.02 11.05
N HIS A 31 1.40 11.75 10.27
CA HIS A 31 1.51 11.16 8.94
C HIS A 31 1.06 12.14 7.85
N ILE A 32 1.76 12.12 6.71
CA ILE A 32 1.15 12.54 5.45
C ILE A 32 0.41 11.34 4.89
N VAL A 33 -0.86 11.55 4.54
CA VAL A 33 -1.74 10.53 3.96
C VAL A 33 -1.94 10.82 2.49
N PHE A 34 -1.56 9.87 1.64
CA PHE A 34 -1.91 9.89 0.23
C PHE A 34 -3.01 8.85 -0.01
N ASN A 35 -4.13 9.29 -0.59
CA ASN A 35 -5.21 8.42 -1.02
C ASN A 35 -5.22 8.38 -2.54
N TYR A 36 -5.11 7.18 -3.09
CA TYR A 36 -5.21 6.91 -4.51
C TYR A 36 -6.47 6.08 -4.77
N ALA A 37 -7.35 6.59 -5.62
CA ALA A 37 -8.50 5.86 -6.12
C ALA A 37 -8.19 5.39 -7.53
N TYR A 38 -8.37 4.09 -7.78
CA TYR A 38 -8.18 3.47 -9.07
C TYR A 38 -9.50 2.89 -9.55
N GLU A 39 -9.91 3.32 -10.74
CA GLU A 39 -10.99 2.70 -11.48
C GLU A 39 -10.38 1.74 -12.50
N PHE A 40 -10.69 0.45 -12.34
CA PHE A 40 -10.32 -0.56 -13.31
C PHE A 40 -11.46 -0.72 -14.32
N ASP A 41 -11.13 -0.43 -15.58
CA ASP A 41 -11.91 -0.90 -16.71
C ASP A 41 -11.62 -2.40 -16.92
N LEU A 42 -12.68 -3.20 -16.84
CA LEU A 42 -12.64 -4.65 -16.99
C LEU A 42 -13.41 -5.10 -18.24
N SER A 43 -13.77 -4.17 -19.13
CA SER A 43 -14.50 -4.50 -20.37
C SER A 43 -13.67 -5.38 -21.29
N GLU A 44 -12.35 -5.22 -21.29
CA GLU A 44 -11.43 -6.04 -22.06
C GLU A 44 -10.93 -7.25 -21.27
N ARG A 45 -11.05 -8.44 -21.87
CA ARG A 45 -10.44 -9.64 -21.31
C ARG A 45 -8.94 -9.61 -21.54
N VAL A 46 -8.18 -9.44 -20.46
CA VAL A 46 -6.74 -9.64 -20.47
C VAL A 46 -6.39 -11.13 -20.52
N ALA A 47 -5.36 -11.46 -21.31
CA ALA A 47 -4.83 -12.81 -21.38
C ALA A 47 -4.30 -13.26 -20.00
N PRO A 48 -4.48 -14.54 -19.61
CA PRO A 48 -3.95 -15.04 -18.36
C PRO A 48 -2.44 -14.85 -18.28
N ALA A 49 -1.96 -14.16 -17.24
CA ALA A 49 -0.53 -14.02 -17.01
C ALA A 49 0.07 -15.39 -16.68
N LYS A 50 1.14 -15.79 -17.40
CA LYS A 50 1.91 -16.99 -17.05
C LYS A 50 2.75 -16.70 -15.82
N LEU A 51 2.17 -16.94 -14.65
CA LEU A 51 2.88 -16.76 -13.37
C LEU A 51 3.96 -17.85 -13.19
N PRO A 52 5.14 -17.51 -12.65
CA PRO A 52 6.14 -18.50 -12.25
C PRO A 52 5.59 -19.46 -11.20
N ASP A 53 6.00 -20.72 -11.23
CA ASP A 53 5.47 -21.75 -10.32
C ASP A 53 5.77 -21.47 -8.84
N ALA A 54 6.88 -20.78 -8.55
CA ALA A 54 7.19 -20.30 -7.20
C ALA A 54 6.14 -19.30 -6.69
N VAL A 55 5.65 -18.41 -7.55
CA VAL A 55 4.63 -17.41 -7.19
C VAL A 55 3.28 -18.08 -6.99
N LYS A 56 2.92 -19.05 -7.84
CA LYS A 56 1.67 -19.82 -7.69
C LYS A 56 1.56 -20.51 -6.33
N LYS A 57 2.67 -20.97 -5.76
CA LYS A 57 2.70 -21.62 -4.43
C LYS A 57 2.35 -20.67 -3.28
N LEU A 58 2.54 -19.36 -3.45
CA LEU A 58 2.29 -18.32 -2.44
C LEU A 58 0.84 -17.79 -2.46
N LEU A 59 0.09 -18.03 -3.55
CA LEU A 59 -1.29 -17.56 -3.73
C LEU A 59 -2.34 -18.55 -3.17
N LYS A 60 -1.94 -19.43 -2.25
CA LYS A 60 -2.85 -20.39 -1.61
C LYS A 60 -3.69 -19.73 -0.53
#